data_AF-X1HRF6-F1
#
_entry.id   AF-X1HRF6-F1
#
_cell.length_a   1.000
_cell.length_b   1.000
_cell.length_c   1.000
_cell.angle_alpha   90.00
_cell.angle_beta   90.00
_cell.angle_gamma   90.00
#
_symmetry.space_group_name_H-M   'P 1'
#
loop_
_entity.id
_entity.type
_entity.pdbx_description
1 polymer ?
#
loop_
_entity_poly.entity_id
_entity_poly.type
_entity_poly.pdbx_seq_one_letter_code
_entity_poly.pdbx_strand_id
1 'polypeptide(L)'
;MESEDVSLTDKIYQELVDGLKTGLDWTHFLAEYGTSKGPLYNAFGRFFKDMEPKVKALGEVQAKLDAAGLTLGQLDQQIKEAESSLAPLEEKKNTLNQQIETSETKLAEKSEVMKQVGELGKLGFDIERLRQLREALTEIGAKHGLKGKEAVTKFFSDLLDYDAKTGFEREIQRLETIHETKKLEAEKWQAEADSLSRCHKDQSEAIAAVQSLIKRGVNIEQIVSWNGIVN
;
A
#
# COMPACT_ATOMS: atom_id res chain seq x y z
N MET A 1 -53.07 85.30 -8.44
CA MET A 1 -53.31 83.87 -8.18
C MET A 1 -54.82 83.69 -8.22
N GLU A 2 -55.36 83.32 -9.38
CA GLU A 2 -56.75 82.88 -9.49
C GLU A 2 -56.83 81.55 -8.75
N SER A 3 -57.62 81.47 -7.68
CA SER A 3 -57.97 80.19 -7.08
C SER A 3 -58.89 79.49 -8.08
N GLU A 4 -58.37 78.50 -8.81
CA GLU A 4 -59.22 77.58 -9.57
C GLU A 4 -60.27 77.02 -8.61
N ASP A 5 -61.54 77.30 -8.89
CA ASP A 5 -62.65 76.82 -8.08
C ASP A 5 -62.78 75.31 -8.29
N VAL A 6 -62.14 74.54 -7.39
CA VAL A 6 -62.12 73.08 -7.45
C VAL A 6 -63.55 72.57 -7.32
N SER A 7 -64.03 71.86 -8.35
CA SER A 7 -65.36 71.27 -8.39
C SER A 7 -65.62 70.43 -7.15
N LEU A 8 -66.86 70.44 -6.66
CA LEU A 8 -67.28 69.57 -5.56
C LEU A 8 -66.99 68.08 -5.85
N THR A 9 -67.05 67.68 -7.13
CA THR A 9 -66.68 66.30 -7.55
C THR A 9 -65.20 66.01 -7.32
N ASP A 10 -64.32 66.98 -7.56
CA ASP A 10 -62.87 66.82 -7.36
C ASP A 10 -62.52 66.82 -5.87
N LYS A 11 -63.19 67.63 -5.04
CA LYS A 11 -63.03 67.61 -3.58
C LYS A 11 -63.42 66.24 -2.99
N ILE A 12 -64.60 65.73 -3.36
CA ILE A 12 -65.08 64.41 -2.94
C ILE A 12 -64.11 63.31 -3.40
N TYR A 13 -63.63 63.38 -4.64
CA TYR A 13 -62.67 62.41 -5.17
C TYR A 13 -61.35 62.42 -4.40
N GLN A 14 -60.78 63.60 -4.10
CA GLN A 14 -59.53 63.69 -3.33
C GLN A 14 -59.69 63.12 -1.92
N GLU A 15 -60.80 63.42 -1.25
CA GLU A 15 -61.07 62.90 0.09
C GLU A 15 -61.24 61.37 0.09
N LEU A 16 -61.84 60.79 -0.96
CA LEU A 16 -61.86 59.32 -1.16
C LEU A 16 -60.45 58.73 -1.36
N VAL A 17 -59.60 59.39 -2.15
CA VAL A 17 -58.22 58.95 -2.41
C VAL A 17 -57.34 59.05 -1.17
N ASP A 18 -57.48 60.12 -0.39
CA ASP A 18 -56.72 60.31 0.84
C ASP A 18 -57.24 59.40 1.95
N GLY A 19 -58.55 59.25 2.06
CA GLY A 19 -59.19 58.27 2.94
C GLY A 19 -58.77 56.83 2.66
N LEU A 20 -58.43 56.46 1.42
CA LEU A 20 -57.85 55.15 1.12
C LEU A 20 -56.46 54.96 1.75
N LYS A 21 -55.67 56.04 1.89
CA LYS A 21 -54.32 55.99 2.47
C LYS A 21 -54.35 56.07 3.99
N THR A 22 -55.22 56.92 4.56
CA THR A 22 -55.22 57.27 5.99
C THR A 22 -56.39 56.67 6.77
N GLY A 23 -57.35 56.03 6.09
CA GLY A 23 -58.65 55.67 6.63
C GLY A 23 -59.68 56.78 6.39
N LEU A 24 -60.86 56.41 5.88
CA LEU A 24 -61.98 57.34 5.64
C LEU A 24 -63.03 57.18 6.74
N ASP A 25 -63.38 58.26 7.43
CA ASP A 25 -64.56 58.28 8.29
C ASP A 25 -65.82 58.43 7.43
N TRP A 26 -66.39 57.29 7.07
CA TRP A 26 -67.61 57.22 6.26
C TRP A 26 -68.79 57.97 6.87
N THR A 27 -68.87 58.08 8.19
CA THR A 27 -69.98 58.76 8.87
C THR A 27 -69.89 60.26 8.62
N HIS A 28 -68.70 60.82 8.79
CA HIS A 28 -68.42 62.23 8.51
C HIS A 28 -68.53 62.55 7.02
N PHE A 29 -67.88 61.75 6.18
CA PHE A 29 -67.87 61.92 4.72
C PHE A 29 -69.29 61.90 4.12
N LEU A 30 -70.15 60.96 4.54
CA LEU A 30 -71.52 60.90 4.06
C LEU A 30 -72.40 62.01 4.63
N ALA A 31 -72.16 62.47 5.86
CA ALA A 31 -72.86 63.62 6.41
C ALA A 31 -72.54 64.90 5.64
N GLU A 32 -71.29 65.07 5.21
CA GLU A 32 -70.82 66.25 4.48
C GLU A 32 -71.29 66.27 3.01
N TYR A 33 -71.19 65.14 2.29
CA TYR A 33 -71.47 65.11 0.84
C TYR A 33 -72.75 64.38 0.43
N GLY A 34 -73.45 63.72 1.35
CA GLY A 34 -74.61 62.87 1.04
C GLY A 34 -75.81 63.60 0.43
N THR A 35 -75.93 64.91 0.65
CA THR A 35 -76.96 65.76 0.03
C THR A 35 -76.65 66.09 -1.43
N SER A 36 -75.38 66.02 -1.84
CA SER A 36 -74.89 66.36 -3.18
C SER A 36 -74.75 65.12 -4.06
N LYS A 37 -75.88 64.43 -4.29
CA LYS A 37 -75.93 63.12 -4.98
C LYS A 37 -75.19 63.09 -6.32
N GLY A 38 -75.41 64.07 -7.20
CA GLY A 38 -74.79 64.10 -8.54
C GLY A 38 -73.26 64.12 -8.49
N PRO A 39 -72.64 65.14 -7.86
CA PRO A 39 -71.20 65.20 -7.63
C PRO A 39 -70.63 63.98 -6.92
N LEU A 40 -71.35 63.45 -5.92
CA LEU A 40 -70.95 62.26 -5.17
C LEU A 40 -70.89 61.02 -6.08
N TYR A 41 -71.92 60.74 -6.89
CA TYR A 41 -71.92 59.61 -7.82
C TYR A 41 -70.83 59.73 -8.88
N ASN A 42 -70.58 60.94 -9.40
CA ASN A 42 -69.51 61.18 -10.37
C ASN A 42 -68.12 60.94 -9.75
N ALA A 43 -67.90 61.39 -8.52
CA ALA A 43 -66.65 61.19 -7.79
C ALA A 43 -66.40 59.70 -7.50
N PHE A 44 -67.43 58.96 -7.06
CA PHE A 44 -67.33 57.51 -6.89
C PHE A 44 -67.05 56.79 -8.21
N GLY A 45 -67.75 57.15 -9.29
CA GLY A 45 -67.51 56.56 -10.61
C GLY A 45 -66.07 56.74 -11.07
N ARG A 46 -65.50 57.94 -10.88
CA ARG A 46 -64.09 58.22 -11.17
C ARG A 46 -63.16 57.45 -10.24
N PHE A 47 -63.43 57.45 -8.93
CA PHE A 47 -62.64 56.75 -7.93
C PHE A 47 -62.55 55.24 -8.24
N PHE A 48 -63.67 54.57 -8.48
CA PHE A 48 -63.67 53.15 -8.81
C PHE A 48 -62.95 52.87 -10.12
N LYS A 49 -63.13 53.71 -11.14
CA LYS A 49 -62.41 53.60 -12.42
C LYS A 49 -60.89 53.73 -12.26
N ASP A 50 -60.44 54.63 -11.38
CA ASP A 50 -59.01 54.88 -11.15
C ASP A 50 -58.39 53.84 -10.18
N MET A 51 -59.20 53.24 -9.30
CA MET A 51 -58.74 52.27 -8.30
C MET A 51 -58.81 50.82 -8.76
N GLU A 52 -59.75 50.46 -9.63
CA GLU A 52 -59.86 49.12 -10.20
C GLU A 52 -58.52 48.55 -10.73
N PRO A 53 -57.76 49.25 -11.60
CA PRO A 53 -56.48 48.73 -12.07
C PRO A 53 -55.44 48.60 -10.95
N LYS A 54 -55.47 49.47 -9.93
CA LYS A 54 -54.54 49.44 -8.80
C LYS A 54 -54.82 48.26 -7.88
N VAL A 55 -56.09 48.02 -7.55
CA VAL A 55 -56.52 46.86 -6.75
C VAL A 55 -56.17 45.57 -7.47
N LYS A 56 -56.38 45.50 -8.78
CA LYS A 56 -55.98 44.36 -9.60
C LYS A 56 -54.47 44.12 -9.55
N ALA A 57 -53.66 45.17 -9.73
CA ALA A 57 -52.20 45.07 -9.63
C ALA A 57 -51.74 44.62 -8.24
N LEU A 58 -52.40 45.07 -7.18
CA LEU A 58 -52.12 44.66 -5.80
C LEU A 58 -52.44 43.19 -5.57
N GLY A 59 -53.56 42.69 -6.12
CA GLY A 59 -53.88 41.26 -6.12
C GLY A 59 -52.85 40.41 -6.87
N GLU A 60 -52.34 40.90 -8.01
CA GLU A 60 -51.26 40.22 -8.75
C GLU A 60 -49.95 40.18 -7.95
N VAL A 61 -49.62 41.26 -7.21
CA VAL A 61 -48.45 41.31 -6.33
C VAL A 61 -48.62 40.34 -5.15
N GLN A 62 -49.80 40.30 -4.53
CA GLN A 62 -50.09 39.36 -3.44
C GLN A 62 -49.96 37.90 -3.91
N ALA A 63 -50.52 37.57 -5.08
CA ALA A 63 -50.39 36.22 -5.65
C ALA A 63 -48.93 35.83 -5.91
N LYS A 64 -48.10 36.78 -6.39
CA LYS A 64 -46.65 36.56 -6.55
C LYS A 64 -45.95 36.38 -5.20
N LEU A 65 -46.33 37.13 -4.18
CA LEU A 65 -45.77 37.02 -2.83
C LEU A 65 -46.10 35.67 -2.20
N ASP A 66 -47.34 35.21 -2.33
CA ASP A 66 -47.78 33.91 -1.83
C ASP A 66 -47.04 32.77 -2.55
N ALA A 67 -46.90 32.87 -3.88
CA ALA A 67 -46.11 31.92 -4.65
C ALA A 67 -44.63 31.90 -4.21
N ALA A 68 -44.02 33.06 -4.00
CA ALA A 68 -42.66 33.18 -3.51
C ALA A 68 -42.50 32.55 -2.11
N GLY A 69 -43.47 32.78 -1.21
CA GLY A 69 -43.50 32.18 0.12
C GLY A 69 -43.51 30.65 0.08
N LEU A 70 -44.32 30.06 -0.81
CA LEU A 70 -44.35 28.61 -1.02
C LEU A 70 -42.99 28.09 -1.54
N THR A 71 -42.38 28.78 -2.50
CA THR A 71 -41.07 28.38 -3.04
C THR A 71 -39.96 28.47 -1.98
N LEU A 72 -39.99 29.49 -1.12
CA LEU A 72 -39.04 29.62 -0.02
C LEU A 72 -39.19 28.49 1.00
N GLY A 73 -40.43 28.11 1.34
CA GLY A 73 -40.69 26.96 2.20
C GLY A 73 -40.17 25.64 1.62
N GLN A 74 -40.33 25.45 0.30
CA GLN A 74 -39.80 24.27 -0.39
C GLN A 74 -38.25 24.24 -0.37
N LEU A 75 -37.61 25.37 -0.62
CA LEU A 75 -36.14 25.48 -0.56
C LEU A 75 -35.61 25.23 0.85
N ASP A 76 -36.24 25.78 1.88
CA ASP A 76 -35.86 25.55 3.28
C ASP A 76 -35.96 24.05 3.66
N GLN A 77 -37.01 23.37 3.19
CA GLN A 77 -37.17 21.94 3.38
C GLN A 77 -36.06 21.14 2.68
N GLN A 78 -35.72 21.48 1.42
CA GLN A 78 -34.64 20.84 0.69
C GLN A 78 -33.27 21.06 1.34
N ILE A 79 -33.02 22.25 1.88
CA ILE A 79 -31.79 22.56 2.63
C ILE A 79 -31.70 21.66 3.86
N LYS A 80 -32.77 21.57 4.66
CA LYS A 80 -32.81 20.71 5.86
C LYS A 80 -32.59 19.24 5.52
N GLU A 81 -33.20 18.75 4.44
CA GLU A 81 -32.99 17.38 3.97
C GLU A 81 -31.54 17.15 3.56
N ALA A 82 -30.94 18.06 2.80
CA ALA A 82 -29.53 17.98 2.40
C ALA A 82 -28.58 18.01 3.61
N GLU A 83 -28.79 18.93 4.56
CA GLU A 83 -28.01 19.03 5.79
C GLU A 83 -28.12 17.74 6.64
N SER A 84 -29.32 17.18 6.75
CA SER A 84 -29.55 15.93 7.49
C SER A 84 -28.81 14.73 6.87
N SER A 85 -28.60 14.75 5.55
CA SER A 85 -27.88 13.70 4.82
C SER A 85 -26.35 13.84 4.90
N LEU A 86 -25.83 15.01 5.28
CA LEU A 86 -24.40 15.31 5.25
C LEU A 86 -23.65 14.58 6.37
N ALA A 87 -24.17 14.59 7.60
CA ALA A 87 -23.58 13.90 8.74
C ALA A 87 -23.37 12.38 8.52
N PRO A 88 -24.38 11.60 8.07
CA PRO A 88 -24.18 10.17 7.81
C PRO A 88 -23.25 9.90 6.62
N LEU A 89 -23.17 10.80 5.64
CA LEU A 89 -22.20 10.67 4.54
C LEU A 89 -20.77 10.88 5.03
N GLU A 90 -20.54 11.86 5.91
CA GLU A 90 -19.22 12.10 6.50
C GLU A 90 -18.79 10.93 7.40
N GLU A 91 -19.72 10.34 8.17
CA GLU A 91 -19.45 9.12 8.95
C GLU A 91 -19.09 7.92 8.07
N LYS A 92 -19.83 7.72 6.96
CA LYS A 92 -19.51 6.68 5.98
C LYS A 92 -18.13 6.88 5.35
N LYS A 93 -17.80 8.11 4.97
CA LYS A 93 -16.48 8.48 4.43
C LYS A 93 -15.37 8.17 5.43
N ASN A 94 -15.53 8.54 6.69
CA ASN A 94 -14.55 8.25 7.74
C ASN A 94 -14.38 6.75 7.96
N THR A 95 -15.48 5.99 8.00
CA THR A 95 -15.46 4.52 8.10
C THR A 95 -14.72 3.89 6.93
N LEU A 96 -15.00 4.34 5.70
CA LEU A 96 -14.33 3.84 4.49
C LEU A 96 -12.84 4.16 4.51
N ASN A 97 -12.45 5.36 4.93
CA ASN A 97 -11.04 5.74 5.05
C ASN A 97 -10.28 4.83 6.04
N GLN A 98 -10.87 4.51 7.20
CA GLN A 98 -10.26 3.56 8.15
C GLN A 98 -10.12 2.15 7.56
N GLN A 99 -11.09 1.71 6.77
CA GLN A 99 -11.02 0.42 6.07
C GLN A 99 -9.94 0.40 4.99
N ILE A 100 -9.76 1.52 4.26
CA ILE A 100 -8.69 1.69 3.28
C ILE A 100 -7.32 1.59 3.98
N GLU A 101 -7.09 2.36 5.03
CA GLU A 101 -5.82 2.37 5.78
C GLU A 101 -5.49 0.97 6.35
N THR A 102 -6.49 0.28 6.90
CA THR A 102 -6.34 -1.10 7.37
C THR A 102 -5.96 -2.06 6.24
N SER A 103 -6.56 -1.88 5.06
CA SER A 103 -6.31 -2.73 3.90
C SER A 103 -4.93 -2.46 3.29
N GLU A 104 -4.50 -1.20 3.23
CA GLU A 104 -3.16 -0.79 2.79
C GLU A 104 -2.08 -1.37 3.72
N THR A 105 -2.29 -1.31 5.04
CA THR A 105 -1.37 -1.91 6.02
C THR A 105 -1.23 -3.42 5.80
N LYS A 106 -2.35 -4.13 5.67
CA LYS A 106 -2.35 -5.59 5.37
C LYS A 106 -1.68 -5.91 4.04
N LEU A 107 -1.85 -5.05 3.03
CA LEU A 107 -1.22 -5.23 1.73
C LEU A 107 0.29 -5.04 1.81
N ALA A 108 0.77 -4.04 2.57
CA ALA A 108 2.19 -3.83 2.82
C ALA A 108 2.81 -5.03 3.56
N GLU A 109 2.17 -5.52 4.62
CA GLU A 109 2.60 -6.72 5.36
C GLU A 109 2.71 -7.94 4.44
N LYS A 110 1.66 -8.21 3.63
CA LYS A 110 1.67 -9.33 2.68
C LYS A 110 2.72 -9.17 1.59
N SER A 111 2.93 -7.95 1.08
CA SER A 111 3.97 -7.68 0.09
C SER A 111 5.35 -7.97 0.65
N GLU A 112 5.59 -7.65 1.91
CA GLU A 112 6.87 -7.91 2.56
C GLU A 112 7.10 -9.41 2.76
N VAL A 113 6.09 -10.14 3.24
CA VAL A 113 6.14 -11.61 3.31
C VAL A 113 6.40 -12.23 1.94
N MET A 114 5.77 -11.71 0.88
CA MET A 114 5.97 -12.23 -0.47
C MET A 114 7.40 -12.00 -0.98
N LYS A 115 8.05 -10.88 -0.64
CA LYS A 115 9.48 -10.67 -0.92
C LYS A 115 10.34 -11.69 -0.19
N GLN A 116 10.09 -11.90 1.11
CA GLN A 116 10.83 -12.90 1.90
C GLN A 116 10.67 -14.31 1.33
N VAL A 117 9.46 -14.70 0.93
CA VAL A 117 9.22 -15.97 0.24
C VAL A 117 9.97 -16.04 -1.09
N GLY A 118 10.04 -14.94 -1.84
CA GLY A 118 10.83 -14.86 -3.07
C GLY A 118 12.33 -15.04 -2.83
N GLU A 119 12.87 -14.47 -1.75
CA GLU A 119 14.27 -14.66 -1.33
C GLU A 119 14.55 -16.11 -0.91
N LEU A 120 13.65 -16.70 -0.10
CA LEU A 120 13.73 -18.11 0.28
C LEU A 120 13.68 -19.02 -0.96
N GLY A 121 12.84 -18.71 -1.94
CA GLY A 121 12.79 -19.44 -3.21
C GLY A 121 14.11 -19.40 -3.97
N LYS A 122 14.81 -18.26 -3.99
CA LYS A 122 16.16 -18.15 -4.60
C LYS A 122 17.21 -18.99 -3.86
N LEU A 123 17.04 -19.18 -2.55
CA LEU A 123 17.87 -20.07 -1.73
C LEU A 123 17.46 -21.56 -1.86
N GLY A 124 16.51 -21.87 -2.74
CA GLY A 124 16.02 -23.22 -2.96
C GLY A 124 15.02 -23.70 -1.92
N PHE A 125 14.41 -22.80 -1.14
CA PHE A 125 13.26 -23.09 -0.28
C PHE A 125 11.97 -22.69 -0.99
N ASP A 126 11.51 -23.55 -1.88
CA ASP A 126 10.18 -23.43 -2.48
C ASP A 126 9.06 -23.72 -1.46
N ILE A 127 7.81 -23.51 -1.88
CA ILE A 127 6.63 -23.69 -1.01
C ILE A 127 6.59 -25.11 -0.43
N GLU A 128 6.97 -26.11 -1.22
CA GLU A 128 6.92 -27.51 -0.80
C GLU A 128 7.97 -27.81 0.27
N ARG A 129 9.20 -27.30 0.11
CA ARG A 129 10.26 -27.40 1.13
C ARG A 129 9.92 -26.62 2.40
N LEU A 130 9.30 -25.44 2.27
CA LEU A 130 8.83 -24.68 3.45
C LEU A 130 7.73 -25.43 4.20
N ARG A 131 6.84 -26.13 3.48
CA ARG A 131 5.82 -27.00 4.07
C ARG A 131 6.45 -28.18 4.82
N GLN A 132 7.41 -28.86 4.21
CA GLN A 132 8.16 -29.94 4.84
C GLN A 132 8.92 -29.47 6.09
N LEU A 133 9.58 -28.29 6.00
CA LEU A 133 10.25 -27.67 7.14
C LEU A 133 9.27 -27.40 8.29
N ARG A 134 8.08 -26.84 7.99
CA ARG A 134 7.03 -26.60 9.00
C ARG A 134 6.57 -27.90 9.65
N GLU A 135 6.36 -28.95 8.87
CA GLU A 135 5.94 -30.27 9.38
C GLU A 135 7.02 -30.86 10.29
N ALA A 136 8.29 -30.83 9.87
CA ALA A 136 9.42 -31.29 10.67
C ALA A 136 9.58 -30.49 11.99
N LEU A 137 9.47 -29.15 11.93
CA LEU A 137 9.51 -28.29 13.11
C LEU A 137 8.36 -28.59 14.08
N THR A 138 7.18 -28.91 13.55
CA THR A 138 6.02 -29.30 14.36
C THR A 138 6.26 -30.64 15.05
N GLU A 139 6.84 -31.61 14.34
CA GLU A 139 7.18 -32.92 14.89
C GLU A 139 8.28 -32.81 15.97
N ILE A 140 9.34 -32.04 15.70
CA ILE A 140 10.40 -31.76 16.68
C ILE A 140 9.81 -31.07 17.91
N GLY A 141 8.95 -30.08 17.71
CA GLY A 141 8.25 -29.40 18.79
C GLY A 141 7.46 -30.38 19.64
N ALA A 142 6.63 -31.23 19.02
CA ALA A 142 5.84 -32.24 19.72
C ALA A 142 6.70 -33.21 20.53
N LYS A 143 7.83 -33.68 19.99
CA LYS A 143 8.77 -34.58 20.69
C LYS A 143 9.41 -33.92 21.93
N HIS A 144 9.56 -32.59 21.92
CA HIS A 144 10.18 -31.84 23.02
C HIS A 144 9.16 -31.09 23.90
N GLY A 145 7.86 -31.28 23.66
CA GLY A 145 6.81 -30.55 24.39
C GLY A 145 6.73 -29.05 24.07
N LEU A 146 7.29 -28.61 22.94
CA LEU A 146 7.30 -27.21 22.49
C LEU A 146 6.24 -26.97 21.41
N LYS A 147 5.71 -25.74 21.33
CA LYS A 147 4.67 -25.40 20.34
C LYS A 147 5.00 -24.14 19.54
N GLY A 148 4.60 -24.14 18.27
CA GLY A 148 4.67 -22.96 17.40
C GLY A 148 6.06 -22.32 17.38
N LYS A 149 6.14 -21.07 17.83
CA LYS A 149 7.38 -20.27 17.81
C LYS A 149 8.49 -20.85 18.69
N GLU A 150 8.16 -21.53 19.79
CA GLU A 150 9.17 -22.10 20.70
C GLU A 150 9.97 -23.22 20.02
N ALA A 151 9.29 -24.06 19.25
CA ALA A 151 9.92 -25.14 18.49
C ALA A 151 10.86 -24.58 17.40
N VAL A 152 10.42 -23.52 16.71
CA VAL A 152 11.22 -22.81 15.69
C VAL A 152 12.48 -22.21 16.33
N THR A 153 12.33 -21.46 17.42
CA THR A 153 13.47 -20.84 18.12
C THR A 153 14.47 -21.87 18.61
N LYS A 154 13.99 -22.97 19.21
CA LYS A 154 14.86 -24.05 19.65
C LYS A 154 15.61 -24.68 18.48
N PHE A 155 14.94 -24.97 17.37
CA PHE A 155 15.58 -25.55 16.19
C PHE A 155 16.73 -24.67 15.68
N PHE A 156 16.51 -23.37 15.49
CA PHE A 156 17.56 -22.47 15.01
C PHE A 156 18.68 -22.27 16.03
N SER A 157 18.37 -22.27 17.33
CA SER A 157 19.39 -22.25 18.38
C SER A 157 20.23 -23.52 18.35
N ASP A 158 19.61 -24.69 18.17
CA ASP A 158 20.31 -25.95 18.07
C ASP A 158 21.15 -26.05 16.79
N LEU A 159 20.72 -25.36 15.72
CA LEU A 159 21.43 -25.27 14.44
C LEU A 159 22.74 -24.47 14.54
N LEU A 160 22.77 -23.41 15.36
CA LEU A 160 23.99 -22.62 15.58
C LEU A 160 25.12 -23.46 16.17
N ASP A 161 24.77 -24.42 17.02
CA ASP A 161 25.72 -25.35 17.64
C ASP A 161 25.84 -26.67 16.87
N TYR A 162 25.23 -26.80 15.68
CA TYR A 162 25.10 -28.09 14.99
C TYR A 162 26.45 -28.72 14.69
N ASP A 163 27.39 -27.93 14.19
CA ASP A 163 28.73 -28.42 13.86
C ASP A 163 29.56 -28.72 15.12
N ALA A 164 29.42 -27.91 16.17
CA ALA A 164 30.03 -28.20 17.48
C ALA A 164 29.48 -29.50 18.12
N LYS A 165 28.21 -29.82 17.88
CA LYS A 165 27.53 -31.03 18.37
C LYS A 165 27.85 -32.28 17.55
N THR A 166 28.03 -32.13 16.24
CA THR A 166 28.26 -33.27 15.33
C THR A 166 29.74 -33.55 15.09
N GLY A 167 30.61 -32.55 15.27
CA GLY A 167 32.05 -32.67 15.11
C GLY A 167 32.50 -32.90 13.66
N PHE A 168 31.65 -32.61 12.67
CA PHE A 168 31.96 -32.87 11.27
C PHE A 168 33.14 -32.04 10.78
N GLU A 169 33.21 -30.76 11.11
CA GLU A 169 34.35 -29.90 10.73
C GLU A 169 35.68 -30.44 11.28
N ARG A 170 35.67 -30.94 12.53
CA ARG A 170 36.86 -31.57 13.12
C ARG A 170 37.26 -32.85 12.39
N GLU A 171 36.28 -33.67 11.99
CA GLU A 171 36.56 -34.90 11.26
C GLU A 171 37.04 -34.61 9.83
N ILE A 172 36.51 -33.58 9.17
CA ILE A 172 37.00 -33.11 7.86
C ILE A 172 38.47 -32.69 7.99
N GLN A 173 38.81 -31.84 8.96
CA GLN A 173 40.20 -31.41 9.20
C GLN A 173 41.13 -32.60 9.51
N ARG A 174 40.65 -33.58 10.29
CA ARG A 174 41.39 -34.81 10.57
C ARG A 174 41.66 -35.61 9.29
N LEU A 175 40.65 -35.77 8.45
CA LEU A 175 40.76 -36.51 7.18
C LEU A 175 41.67 -35.78 6.18
N GLU A 176 41.60 -34.45 6.09
CA GLU A 176 42.51 -33.65 5.27
C GLU A 176 43.96 -33.81 5.72
N THR A 177 44.22 -33.80 7.03
CA THR A 177 45.57 -34.03 7.58
C THR A 177 46.10 -35.42 7.21
N ILE A 178 45.25 -36.45 7.30
CA ILE A 178 45.59 -37.82 6.90
C ILE A 178 45.87 -37.88 5.39
N HIS A 179 45.04 -37.21 4.58
CA HIS A 179 45.21 -37.15 3.13
C HIS A 179 46.56 -36.55 2.73
N GLU A 180 46.91 -35.38 3.27
CA GLU A 180 48.20 -34.74 2.96
C GLU A 180 49.39 -35.57 3.44
N THR A 181 49.28 -36.21 4.61
CA THR A 181 50.33 -37.12 5.10
C THR A 181 50.52 -38.31 4.15
N LYS A 182 49.42 -38.92 3.69
CA LYS A 182 49.47 -40.07 2.78
C LYS A 182 49.98 -39.70 1.39
N LYS A 183 49.65 -38.50 0.92
CA LYS A 183 50.18 -37.94 -0.33
C LYS A 183 51.70 -37.77 -0.27
N LEU A 184 52.23 -37.19 0.81
CA LEU A 184 53.67 -37.05 1.01
C LEU A 184 54.38 -38.41 1.11
N GLU A 185 53.79 -39.39 1.80
CA GLU A 185 54.32 -40.76 1.83
C GLU A 185 54.36 -41.38 0.43
N ALA A 186 53.30 -41.22 -0.37
CA ALA A 186 53.26 -41.72 -1.73
C ALA A 186 54.33 -41.06 -2.63
N GLU A 187 54.52 -39.74 -2.52
CA GLU A 187 55.58 -39.02 -3.23
C GLU A 187 56.98 -39.53 -2.84
N LYS A 188 57.21 -39.80 -1.55
CA LYS A 188 58.46 -40.41 -1.08
C LYS A 188 58.69 -41.80 -1.68
N TRP A 189 57.68 -42.67 -1.65
CA TRP A 189 57.78 -44.02 -2.22
C TRP A 189 58.00 -43.98 -3.73
N GLN A 190 57.38 -43.04 -4.44
CA GLN A 190 57.61 -42.82 -5.87
C GLN A 190 59.07 -42.43 -6.14
N ALA A 191 59.61 -41.48 -5.38
CA ALA A 191 61.00 -41.06 -5.53
C ALA A 191 62.00 -42.19 -5.23
N GLU A 192 61.71 -43.04 -4.24
CA GLU A 192 62.53 -44.22 -3.92
C GLU A 192 62.49 -45.28 -5.02
N ALA A 193 61.30 -45.56 -5.57
CA ALA A 193 61.14 -46.43 -6.73
C ALA A 193 61.91 -45.92 -7.96
N ASP A 194 61.85 -44.62 -8.24
CA ASP A 194 62.58 -43.99 -9.35
C ASP A 194 64.10 -44.03 -9.14
N SER A 195 64.58 -43.94 -7.90
CA SER A 195 65.99 -44.08 -7.54
C SER A 195 66.49 -45.52 -7.75
N LEU A 196 65.73 -46.50 -7.24
CA LEU A 196 66.06 -47.92 -7.41
C LEU A 196 66.03 -48.35 -8.88
N SER A 197 65.07 -47.85 -9.66
CA SER A 197 64.98 -48.13 -11.08
C SER A 197 66.20 -47.61 -11.86
N ARG A 198 66.68 -46.41 -11.52
CA ARG A 198 67.93 -45.86 -12.07
C ARG A 198 69.15 -46.70 -11.69
N CYS A 199 69.31 -47.04 -10.41
CA CYS A 199 70.41 -47.89 -9.94
C CYS A 199 70.43 -49.25 -10.63
N HIS A 200 69.26 -49.90 -10.76
CA HIS A 200 69.13 -51.18 -11.47
C HIS A 200 69.53 -51.06 -12.94
N LYS A 201 69.13 -49.96 -13.61
CA LYS A 201 69.53 -49.69 -15.00
C LYS A 201 71.04 -49.54 -15.13
N ASP A 202 71.66 -48.73 -14.27
CA ASP A 202 73.12 -48.50 -14.27
C ASP A 202 73.89 -49.82 -14.02
N GLN A 203 73.43 -50.63 -13.06
CA GLN A 203 73.99 -51.96 -12.78
C GLN A 203 73.84 -52.92 -13.95
N SER A 204 72.67 -52.95 -14.59
CA SER A 204 72.40 -53.77 -15.77
C SER A 204 73.32 -53.39 -16.95
N GLU A 205 73.49 -52.09 -17.19
CA GLU A 205 74.42 -51.57 -18.21
C GLU A 205 75.88 -51.94 -17.89
N ALA A 206 76.31 -51.81 -16.63
CA ALA A 206 77.65 -52.22 -16.19
C ALA A 206 77.89 -53.73 -16.36
N ILE A 207 76.92 -54.57 -15.97
CA ILE A 207 76.99 -56.02 -16.16
C ILE A 207 77.09 -56.37 -17.65
N ALA A 208 76.26 -55.75 -18.50
CA ALA A 208 76.30 -55.95 -19.94
C ALA A 208 77.66 -55.56 -20.55
N ALA A 209 78.26 -54.46 -20.08
CA ALA A 209 79.60 -54.03 -20.50
C ALA A 209 80.68 -55.05 -20.09
N VAL A 210 80.67 -55.52 -18.83
CA VAL A 210 81.61 -56.55 -18.34
C VAL A 210 81.46 -57.84 -19.14
N GLN A 211 80.22 -58.31 -19.37
CA GLN A 211 79.97 -59.51 -20.19
C GLN A 211 80.47 -59.35 -21.63
N SER A 212 80.38 -58.16 -22.21
CA SER A 212 80.92 -57.84 -23.54
C SER A 212 82.45 -57.93 -23.57
N LEU A 213 83.15 -57.43 -22.53
CA LEU A 213 84.60 -57.54 -22.40
C LEU A 213 85.07 -58.99 -22.24
N ILE A 214 84.39 -59.79 -21.42
CA ILE A 214 84.68 -61.22 -21.25
C ILE A 214 84.54 -61.96 -22.58
N LYS A 215 83.48 -61.69 -23.36
CA LYS A 215 83.28 -62.27 -24.70
C LYS A 215 84.42 -61.92 -25.69
N ARG A 216 85.15 -60.83 -25.44
CA ARG A 216 86.31 -60.39 -26.24
C ARG A 216 87.65 -60.93 -25.73
N GLY A 217 87.64 -61.81 -24.73
CA GLY A 217 88.84 -62.48 -24.22
C GLY A 217 89.57 -61.74 -23.10
N VAL A 218 88.97 -60.71 -22.50
CA VAL A 218 89.52 -60.04 -21.30
C VAL A 218 89.24 -60.92 -20.08
N ASN A 219 90.28 -61.32 -19.35
CA ASN A 219 90.14 -62.22 -18.21
C ASN A 219 89.65 -61.45 -16.97
N ILE A 220 88.87 -62.10 -16.10
CA ILE A 220 88.19 -61.44 -14.95
C ILE A 220 89.19 -60.72 -14.03
N GLU A 221 90.37 -61.30 -13.85
CA GLU A 221 91.46 -60.75 -13.04
C GLU A 221 92.00 -59.40 -13.59
N GLN A 222 91.96 -59.21 -14.91
CA GLN A 222 92.38 -57.95 -15.54
C GLN A 222 91.34 -56.84 -15.35
N ILE A 223 90.05 -57.18 -15.34
CA ILE A 223 88.96 -56.22 -15.15
C ILE A 223 88.97 -55.66 -13.72
N VAL A 224 89.20 -56.51 -12.72
CA VAL A 224 89.25 -56.09 -11.31
C VAL A 224 90.44 -55.15 -11.04
N SER A 225 91.57 -55.35 -11.74
CA SER A 225 92.75 -54.47 -11.59
C SER A 225 92.51 -53.03 -12.05
N TRP A 226 91.57 -52.78 -12.97
CA TRP A 226 91.26 -51.44 -13.47
C TRP A 226 90.42 -50.61 -12.48
N ASN A 227 89.57 -51.25 -11.66
CA ASN A 227 88.83 -50.55 -10.61
C ASN A 227 89.75 -49.97 -9.51
N GLY A 228 90.98 -50.47 -9.37
CA GLY A 228 91.98 -49.90 -8.47
C GLY A 228 92.68 -48.64 -9.01
N ILE A 229 92.48 -48.29 -10.28
CA ILE A 229 93.13 -47.15 -10.96
C ILE A 229 92.18 -45.95 -11.11
N VAL A 230 90.86 -46.19 -11.13
CA VAL A 230 89.84 -45.17 -11.44
C VAL A 230 89.11 -44.61 -10.21
N ASN A 231 89.40 -45.15 -9.01
CA ASN A 231 88.97 -44.54 -7.73
C ASN A 231 89.97 -43.52 -7.22
#